data_AF-A0AAW2JFV6-F1
#
_entry.id   AF-A0AAW2JFV6-F1
#
_cell.length_a   1.000
_cell.length_b   1.000
_cell.length_c   1.000
_cell.angle_alpha   90.00
_cell.angle_beta   90.00
_cell.angle_gamma   90.00
#
_symmetry.space_group_name_H-M   'P 1'
#
loop_
_entity.id
_entity.type
_entity.pdbx_description
1 polymer ?
#
loop_
_entity_poly.entity_id
_entity_poly.type
_entity_poly.pdbx_seq_one_letter_code
_entity_poly.pdbx_strand_id
1 'polypeptide(L)'
;MRNAITLSKKQSPKSDEELKRMLDIPYASAVGSIQYVVQCTRSDVAYALSITSRYQASAGEAQQSTVKIILKYLRRTKDMFLIYGGGELIVEGYSDANFQSDDDDAKSKLDFVFMLNGSVVA
;
A
#
# COMPACT_ATOMS: atom_id res chain seq x y z
N MET A 1 8.74 10.12 18.35
CA MET A 1 7.95 10.45 17.13
C MET A 1 8.61 9.73 15.96
N ARG A 2 7.88 8.85 15.24
CA ARG A 2 8.44 8.19 14.03
C ARG A 2 8.28 9.16 12.87
N ASN A 3 9.39 9.56 12.24
CA ASN A 3 9.35 10.39 11.04
C ASN A 3 8.47 9.71 9.99
N ALA A 4 7.46 10.41 9.47
CA ALA A 4 6.71 9.92 8.32
C ALA A 4 7.71 9.77 7.16
N ILE A 5 7.82 8.55 6.63
CA ILE A 5 8.70 8.29 5.49
C ILE A 5 7.98 8.84 4.25
N THR A 6 8.38 10.00 3.78
CA THR A 6 7.91 10.55 2.50
C THR A 6 8.68 9.86 1.38
N LEU A 7 7.97 9.12 0.52
CA LEU A 7 8.51 8.53 -0.69
C LEU A 7 8.37 9.53 -1.84
N SER A 8 9.41 9.65 -2.68
CA SER A 8 9.37 10.44 -3.92
C SER A 8 10.18 9.74 -5.01
N LYS A 9 9.82 9.98 -6.27
CA LYS A 9 10.58 9.51 -7.45
C LYS A 9 12.02 9.99 -7.49
N LYS A 10 12.36 11.07 -6.77
CA LYS A 10 13.76 11.51 -6.61
C LYS A 10 14.67 10.46 -5.97
N GLN A 11 14.08 9.48 -5.28
CA GLN A 11 14.75 8.36 -4.62
C GLN A 11 14.85 7.11 -5.50
N SER A 12 14.35 7.13 -6.74
CA SER A 12 14.55 6.04 -7.71
C SER A 12 16.05 5.85 -8.03
N PRO A 13 16.47 4.63 -8.43
CA PRO A 13 17.86 4.34 -8.79
C PRO A 13 18.36 5.27 -9.89
N LYS A 14 19.59 5.78 -9.73
CA LYS A 14 20.21 6.72 -10.69
C LYS A 14 21.38 6.11 -11.44
N SER A 15 21.94 5.00 -10.95
CA SER A 15 23.06 4.30 -11.57
C SER A 15 22.66 2.91 -12.07
N ASP A 16 23.33 2.43 -13.10
CA ASP A 16 23.12 1.07 -13.65
C ASP A 16 23.40 -0.03 -12.63
N GLU A 17 24.31 0.21 -11.69
CA GLU A 17 24.64 -0.68 -10.58
C GLU A 17 23.49 -0.77 -9.55
N GLU A 18 22.87 0.37 -9.21
CA GLU A 18 21.66 0.36 -8.38
C GLU A 18 20.49 -0.29 -9.13
N LEU A 19 20.33 0.00 -10.42
CA LEU A 19 19.28 -0.58 -11.24
C LEU A 19 19.36 -2.12 -11.27
N LYS A 20 20.57 -2.68 -11.47
CA LYS A 20 20.83 -4.12 -11.40
C LYS A 20 20.52 -4.72 -10.03
N ARG A 21 20.95 -4.07 -8.95
CA ARG A 21 20.63 -4.53 -7.58
C ARG A 21 19.13 -4.53 -7.30
N MET A 22 18.40 -3.59 -7.89
CA MET A 22 16.96 -3.45 -7.69
C MET A 22 16.12 -4.39 -8.55
N LEU A 23 16.61 -4.74 -9.74
CA LEU A 23 15.98 -5.74 -10.62
C LEU A 23 15.94 -7.13 -9.99
N ASP A 24 16.91 -7.47 -9.14
CA ASP A 24 16.96 -8.78 -8.45
C ASP A 24 15.87 -8.91 -7.36
N ILE A 25 15.32 -7.79 -6.88
CA ILE A 25 14.30 -7.78 -5.83
C ILE A 25 12.93 -7.74 -6.50
N PRO A 26 12.06 -8.77 -6.31
CA PRO A 26 10.78 -8.87 -7.00
C PRO A 26 9.73 -7.92 -6.37
N TYR A 27 9.93 -6.61 -6.51
CA TYR A 27 9.10 -5.57 -5.90
C TYR A 27 7.64 -5.66 -6.34
N ALA A 28 7.39 -5.85 -7.63
CA ALA A 28 6.04 -6.01 -8.18
C ALA A 28 5.30 -7.21 -7.57
N SER A 29 6.01 -8.33 -7.36
CA SER A 29 5.44 -9.51 -6.71
C SER A 29 5.10 -9.26 -5.24
N ALA A 30 5.97 -8.54 -4.52
CA ALA A 30 5.72 -8.17 -3.13
C ALA A 30 4.52 -7.22 -3.00
N VAL A 31 4.41 -6.20 -3.86
CA VAL A 31 3.26 -5.28 -3.92
C VAL A 31 1.97 -6.05 -4.23
N GLY A 32 1.99 -6.94 -5.23
CA GLY A 32 0.83 -7.78 -5.55
C GLY A 32 0.40 -8.70 -4.41
N SER A 33 1.36 -9.27 -3.68
CA SER A 33 1.07 -10.10 -2.50
C SER A 33 0.44 -9.28 -1.37
N ILE A 34 0.92 -8.05 -1.14
CA ILE A 34 0.34 -7.13 -0.15
C ILE A 34 -1.08 -6.72 -0.58
N GLN A 35 -1.32 -6.48 -1.87
CA GLN A 35 -2.65 -6.18 -2.41
C GLN A 35 -3.66 -7.28 -2.12
N TYR A 36 -3.26 -8.54 -2.29
CA TYR A 36 -4.09 -9.69 -1.93
C TYR A 36 -4.42 -9.70 -0.43
N VAL A 37 -3.43 -9.49 0.43
CA VAL A 37 -3.60 -9.46 1.88
C VAL A 37 -4.56 -8.32 2.31
N VAL A 38 -4.43 -7.14 1.69
CA VAL A 38 -5.33 -5.99 1.90
C VAL A 38 -6.77 -6.33 1.53
N GLN A 39 -7.00 -6.95 0.37
CA GLN A 39 -8.34 -7.29 -0.10
C GLN A 39 -9.01 -8.38 0.76
N CYS A 40 -8.24 -9.33 1.29
CA CYS A 40 -8.82 -10.47 1.99
C CYS A 40 -8.97 -10.25 3.50
N THR A 41 -8.00 -9.64 4.17
CA THR A 41 -7.92 -9.71 5.65
C THR A 41 -7.36 -8.47 6.33
N ARG A 42 -6.63 -7.58 5.64
CA ARG A 42 -5.79 -6.55 6.26
C ARG A 42 -5.90 -5.19 5.57
N SER A 43 -7.11 -4.65 5.54
CA SER A 43 -7.37 -3.32 4.97
C SER A 43 -6.71 -2.16 5.73
N ASP A 44 -6.26 -2.38 6.97
CA ASP A 44 -5.44 -1.43 7.73
C ASP A 44 -4.10 -1.07 7.05
N VAL A 45 -3.67 -1.87 6.07
CA VAL A 45 -2.44 -1.66 5.27
C VAL A 45 -2.72 -0.97 3.93
N ALA A 46 -3.99 -0.76 3.55
CA ALA A 46 -4.38 -0.24 2.23
C ALA A 46 -3.71 1.09 1.87
N TYR A 47 -3.60 2.00 2.83
CA TYR A 47 -2.93 3.29 2.64
C TYR A 47 -1.42 3.13 2.36
N ALA A 48 -0.73 2.25 3.09
CA ALA A 48 0.69 2.02 2.87
C ALA A 48 0.95 1.36 1.50
N LEU A 49 0.02 0.49 1.07
CA LEU A 49 0.06 -0.12 -0.26
C LEU A 49 -0.16 0.92 -1.37
N SER A 50 -1.12 1.83 -1.23
CA SER A 50 -1.43 2.83 -2.26
C SER A 50 -0.28 3.81 -2.54
N ILE A 51 0.60 4.04 -1.55
CA ILE A 51 1.82 4.81 -1.73
C ILE A 51 2.90 3.95 -2.40
N THR A 52 3.10 2.72 -1.93
CA THR A 52 4.20 1.85 -2.42
C THR A 52 3.96 1.33 -3.85
N SER A 53 2.71 1.12 -4.26
CA SER A 53 2.35 0.65 -5.61
C SER A 53 2.78 1.62 -6.72
N ARG A 54 2.89 2.92 -6.44
CA ARG A 54 3.27 3.94 -7.43
C ARG A 54 4.69 3.77 -7.98
N TYR A 55 5.56 3.10 -7.22
CA TYR A 55 6.96 2.90 -7.54
C TYR A 55 7.25 1.53 -8.15
N GLN A 56 6.22 0.81 -8.61
CA GLN A 56 6.37 -0.55 -9.15
C GLN A 56 7.33 -0.64 -10.36
N ALA A 57 7.45 0.44 -11.14
CA ALA A 57 8.36 0.51 -12.28
C ALA A 57 9.82 0.89 -11.91
N SER A 58 10.04 1.59 -10.79
CA SER A 58 11.36 2.10 -10.38
C SER A 58 11.48 2.28 -8.86
N ALA A 59 11.46 1.17 -8.13
CA ALA A 59 11.53 1.16 -6.67
C ALA A 59 12.96 1.37 -6.17
N GLY A 60 13.23 2.55 -5.61
CA GLY A 60 14.46 2.89 -4.89
C GLY A 60 14.62 2.17 -3.55
N GLU A 61 15.75 2.38 -2.86
CA GLU A 61 16.04 1.68 -1.59
C GLU A 61 15.04 2.06 -0.49
N ALA A 62 14.59 3.32 -0.49
CA ALA A 62 13.57 3.80 0.43
C ALA A 62 12.23 3.07 0.21
N GLN A 63 11.82 2.93 -1.05
CA GLN A 63 10.59 2.22 -1.43
C GLN A 63 10.65 0.74 -1.02
N GLN A 64 11.77 0.07 -1.31
CA GLN A 64 11.98 -1.32 -0.91
C GLN A 64 11.99 -1.49 0.61
N SER A 65 12.58 -0.55 1.34
CA SER A 65 12.59 -0.55 2.80
C SER A 65 11.18 -0.39 3.37
N THR A 66 10.35 0.47 2.78
CA THR A 66 8.94 0.61 3.16
C THR A 66 8.16 -0.68 2.96
N VAL A 67 8.33 -1.37 1.84
CA VAL A 67 7.70 -2.68 1.61
C VAL A 67 8.15 -3.70 2.66
N LYS A 68 9.44 -3.72 3.02
CA LYS A 68 9.94 -4.58 4.12
C LYS A 68 9.28 -4.24 5.47
N ILE A 69 9.02 -2.96 5.74
CA ILE A 69 8.32 -2.53 6.96
C ILE A 69 6.88 -3.04 6.96
N ILE A 70 6.17 -2.94 5.83
CA ILE A 70 4.81 -3.46 5.68
C ILE A 70 4.78 -4.98 5.94
N LEU A 71 5.67 -5.74 5.30
CA LEU A 71 5.76 -7.18 5.50
C LEU A 71 6.11 -7.54 6.96
N LYS A 72 6.99 -6.77 7.60
CA LYS A 72 7.33 -6.96 9.02
C LYS A 72 6.13 -6.68 9.93
N TYR A 73 5.32 -5.68 9.60
CA TYR A 73 4.08 -5.37 10.32
C TYR A 73 3.07 -6.50 10.17
N LEU A 74 2.78 -6.95 8.94
CA LEU A 74 1.91 -8.09 8.65
C LEU A 74 2.33 -9.34 9.41
N ARG A 75 3.63 -9.68 9.39
CA ARG A 75 4.17 -10.83 10.13
C ARG A 75 3.97 -10.72 11.64
N ARG A 76 4.12 -9.52 12.21
CA ARG A 76 3.96 -9.29 13.66
C ARG A 76 2.50 -9.32 14.12
N THR A 77 1.58 -9.09 13.19
CA THR A 77 0.15 -8.94 13.46
C THR A 77 -0.66 -10.05 12.77
N LYS A 78 -0.01 -11.16 12.39
CA LYS A 78 -0.64 -12.28 11.67
C LYS A 78 -1.76 -12.96 12.47
N ASP A 79 -1.65 -12.91 13.81
CA ASP A 79 -2.61 -13.54 14.73
C ASP A 79 -3.69 -12.55 15.21
N MET A 80 -3.66 -11.31 14.70
CA MET A 80 -4.69 -10.31 14.96
C MET A 80 -5.78 -10.41 13.89
N PHE A 81 -7.03 -10.37 14.33
CA PHE A 81 -8.21 -10.45 13.47
C PHE A 81 -9.15 -9.29 13.77
N LEU A 82 -9.82 -8.80 12.73
CA LEU A 82 -10.83 -7.77 12.85
C LEU A 82 -12.19 -8.45 13.08
N ILE A 83 -12.79 -8.20 14.24
CA ILE A 83 -14.12 -8.71 14.58
C ILE A 83 -15.13 -7.61 14.26
N TYR A 84 -15.98 -7.86 13.27
CA TYR A 84 -17.13 -6.99 13.01
C TYR A 84 -18.29 -7.42 13.89
N GLY A 85 -18.88 -6.47 14.61
CA GLY A 85 -20.14 -6.68 15.33
C GLY A 85 -21.36 -6.51 14.42
N GLY A 86 -22.54 -6.86 14.94
CA GLY A 86 -23.83 -6.64 14.27
C GLY A 86 -24.49 -7.92 13.76
N GLY A 87 -25.82 -7.87 13.61
CA GLY A 87 -26.63 -8.99 13.15
C GLY A 87 -26.57 -9.15 11.63
N GLU A 88 -27.41 -8.39 10.91
CA GLU A 88 -27.48 -8.45 9.45
C GLU A 88 -26.22 -7.84 8.80
N LEU A 89 -25.72 -8.47 7.73
CA LEU A 89 -24.52 -8.06 7.01
C LEU A 89 -24.88 -6.96 5.99
N ILE A 90 -24.64 -5.69 6.34
CA ILE A 90 -24.87 -4.55 5.43
C ILE A 90 -23.52 -4.10 4.87
N VAL A 91 -23.40 -4.11 3.54
CA VAL A 91 -22.22 -3.61 2.80
C VAL A 91 -22.58 -2.30 2.11
N GLU A 92 -21.84 -1.23 2.41
CA GLU A 92 -21.95 0.07 1.75
C GLU A 92 -20.64 0.38 1.04
N GLY A 93 -20.70 0.96 -0.17
CA GLY A 93 -19.52 1.28 -0.97
C GLY A 93 -19.54 2.72 -1.45
N TYR A 94 -18.43 3.41 -1.28
CA TYR A 94 -18.18 4.77 -1.73
C TYR A 94 -17.00 4.76 -2.69
N SER A 95 -17.04 5.63 -3.69
CA SER A 95 -15.93 5.86 -4.61
C SER A 95 -15.67 7.34 -4.72
N ASP A 96 -14.39 7.72 -4.64
CA ASP A 96 -13.91 9.08 -4.85
C ASP A 96 -12.80 9.08 -5.90
N ALA A 97 -12.71 10.15 -6.68
CA ALA A 97 -11.66 10.31 -7.67
C ALA A 97 -11.02 11.68 -7.49
N ASN A 98 -9.71 11.69 -7.28
CA ASN A 98 -8.96 12.90 -7.05
C ASN A 98 -7.86 13.08 -8.11
N PHE A 99 -7.78 14.26 -8.72
CA PHE A 99 -6.78 14.62 -9.74
C PHE A 99 -5.73 15.57 -9.14
N GLN A 100 -4.49 15.52 -9.63
CA GLN A 100 -3.38 16.39 -9.18
C GLN A 100 -2.95 16.28 -7.70
N SER A 101 -3.41 15.28 -6.95
CA SER A 101 -2.96 15.06 -5.57
C SER A 101 -1.63 14.31 -5.43
N ASP A 102 -0.94 14.05 -6.55
CA ASP A 102 0.38 13.45 -6.59
C ASP A 102 1.43 14.50 -7.00
N ASP A 103 2.30 14.86 -6.06
CA ASP A 103 3.36 15.88 -6.27
C ASP A 103 4.42 15.43 -7.27
N ASP A 104 4.56 14.11 -7.53
CA ASP A 104 5.60 13.60 -8.42
C ASP A 104 5.15 13.62 -9.90
N ASP A 105 3.89 13.32 -10.21
CA ASP A 105 3.42 13.19 -11.61
C ASP A 105 1.93 13.50 -11.85
N ALA A 106 1.24 14.10 -10.88
CA ALA A 106 -0.13 14.59 -11.01
C ALA A 106 -1.17 13.54 -11.48
N LYS A 107 -0.84 12.24 -11.34
CA LYS A 107 -1.73 11.15 -11.76
C LYS A 107 -3.01 11.13 -10.93
N SER A 108 -4.12 10.83 -11.60
CA SER A 108 -5.40 10.63 -10.94
C SER A 108 -5.34 9.45 -9.96
N LYS A 109 -5.97 9.62 -8.81
CA LYS A 109 -6.21 8.57 -7.81
C LYS A 109 -7.69 8.24 -7.83
N LEU A 110 -7.98 6.94 -7.83
CA LEU A 110 -9.33 6.42 -7.65
C LEU A 110 -9.31 5.70 -6.31
N ASP A 111 -10.08 6.22 -5.37
CA ASP A 111 -10.21 5.68 -4.02
C ASP A 111 -11.59 5.05 -3.88
N PHE A 112 -11.64 3.95 -3.14
CA PHE A 112 -12.87 3.27 -2.78
C PHE A 112 -12.88 3.11 -1.27
N VAL A 113 -14.06 3.20 -0.68
CA VAL A 113 -14.29 2.91 0.74
C VAL A 113 -15.49 1.99 0.83
N PHE A 114 -15.29 0.77 1.28
CA PHE A 114 -16.33 -0.19 1.61
C PHE A 114 -16.49 -0.20 3.12
N MET A 115 -17.73 -0.21 3.58
CA MET A 115 -18.10 -0.34 4.99
C MET A 115 -18.94 -1.59 5.19
N LEU A 116 -18.66 -2.32 6.27
CA LEU A 116 -19.41 -3.47 6.75
C LEU A 116 -19.95 -3.14 8.14
N ASN A 117 -21.28 -3.11 8.28
CA ASN A 117 -21.94 -2.80 9.56
C ASN A 117 -21.40 -1.51 10.23
N GLY A 118 -21.17 -0.47 9.43
CA GLY A 118 -20.65 0.82 9.88
C GLY A 118 -19.14 0.89 10.16
N SER A 119 -18.38 -0.18 9.88
CA SER A 119 -16.91 -0.22 9.99
C SER A 119 -16.26 -0.31 8.62
N VAL A 120 -15.19 0.47 8.37
CA VAL A 120 -14.46 0.47 7.09
C VAL A 120 -13.73 -0.86 6.89
N VAL A 121 -13.85 -1.45 5.69
CA VAL A 121 -13.32 -2.78 5.36
C VAL A 121 -12.43 -2.82 4.12
N ALA A 122 -12.57 -1.92 3.15
CA ALA A 122 -11.72 -1.87 1.96
C ALA A 122 -11.76 -0.49 1.30
#